data_AF-A0AA95ENE0-F1
#
_entry.id   AF-A0AA95ENE0-F1
#
_cell.length_a   1.000
_cell.length_b   1.000
_cell.length_c   1.000
_cell.angle_alpha   90.00
_cell.angle_beta   90.00
_cell.angle_gamma   90.00
#
_symmetry.space_group_name_H-M   'P 1'
#
loop_
_entity.id
_entity.type
_entity.pdbx_description
1 polymer ?
#
loop_
_entity_poly.entity_id
_entity_poly.type
_entity_poly.pdbx_seq_one_letter_code
_entity_poly.pdbx_strand_id
1 'polypeptide(L)'
;MLDILARIRKSAPKTSSELREALGGLDLAQAQAAVSTATEGRRRALLDPDVKALDRAESALAGSHRDLDRLRALEEDLERRLAEAEVAEADADLSRWRADVDRLAASAAMALRDRYADLATELVELAERLDRANDAVRAVNSALTSAGRSDVIEAVEDRAWPLRRGVNLTRPAFANHLSLPARGSFVGAGDGYAVAQLLGSIE
;
A
#
# COMPACT_ATOMS: atom_id res chain seq x y z
N MET A 1 -33.74 13.92 -22.44
CA MET A 1 -32.33 13.94 -22.91
C MET A 1 -31.62 15.26 -22.62
N LEU A 2 -32.16 16.43 -23.04
CA LEU A 2 -31.53 17.75 -22.77
C LEU A 2 -31.31 18.08 -21.27
N ASP A 3 -32.16 17.57 -20.37
CA ASP A 3 -32.01 17.79 -18.92
C ASP A 3 -30.81 17.07 -18.31
N ILE A 4 -30.45 15.88 -18.82
CA ILE A 4 -29.27 15.13 -18.33
C ILE A 4 -27.99 15.89 -18.71
N LEU A 5 -27.92 16.39 -19.95
CA LEU A 5 -26.86 17.26 -20.45
C LEU A 5 -26.69 18.52 -19.60
N ALA A 6 -27.79 19.22 -19.27
CA ALA A 6 -27.76 20.41 -18.45
C ALA A 6 -27.28 20.11 -17.01
N ARG A 7 -27.65 18.95 -16.46
CA ARG A 7 -27.26 18.51 -15.11
C ARG A 7 -25.79 18.11 -15.03
N ILE A 8 -25.27 17.44 -16.07
CA ILE A 8 -23.86 17.05 -16.18
C ILE A 8 -22.94 18.27 -16.30
N ARG A 9 -23.39 19.32 -16.99
CA ARG A 9 -22.59 20.55 -17.20
C ARG A 9 -22.55 21.49 -16.00
N LYS A 10 -23.55 21.44 -15.11
CA LYS A 10 -23.70 22.38 -13.97
C LYS A 10 -23.27 21.81 -12.61
N SER A 11 -22.97 20.52 -12.49
CA SER A 11 -22.65 19.90 -11.20
C SER A 11 -21.14 19.87 -10.91
N ALA A 12 -20.83 19.76 -9.61
CA ALA A 12 -19.50 19.59 -9.01
C ALA A 12 -18.63 18.53 -9.72
N PRO A 13 -17.30 18.48 -9.49
CA PRO A 13 -16.46 17.43 -10.06
C PRO A 13 -17.05 16.06 -9.74
N LYS A 14 -17.32 15.29 -10.80
CA LYS A 14 -17.94 13.98 -10.72
C LYS A 14 -16.90 12.92 -10.46
N THR A 15 -17.26 11.92 -9.67
CA THR A 15 -16.42 10.72 -9.47
C THR A 15 -16.35 9.89 -10.75
N SER A 16 -15.34 9.02 -10.87
CA SER A 16 -15.24 8.07 -11.99
C SER A 16 -16.50 7.20 -12.11
N SER A 17 -17.10 6.82 -10.98
CA SER A 17 -18.36 6.06 -10.94
C SER A 17 -19.52 6.83 -11.57
N GLU A 18 -19.70 8.10 -11.20
CA GLU A 18 -20.77 8.95 -11.74
C GLU A 18 -20.59 9.25 -13.23
N LEU A 19 -19.35 9.30 -13.71
CA LEU A 19 -19.03 9.50 -15.13
C LEU A 19 -19.32 8.22 -15.95
N ARG A 20 -19.00 7.04 -15.44
CA ARG A 20 -19.39 5.76 -16.06
C ARG A 20 -20.90 5.60 -16.15
N GLU A 21 -21.62 5.97 -15.09
CA GLU A 21 -23.09 5.96 -15.10
C GLU A 21 -23.64 6.92 -16.18
N ALA A 22 -23.07 8.12 -16.29
CA ALA A 22 -23.47 9.10 -17.30
C ALA A 22 -23.22 8.59 -18.73
N LEU A 23 -22.07 7.94 -18.98
CA LEU A 23 -21.76 7.30 -20.26
C LEU A 23 -22.77 6.19 -20.60
N GLY A 24 -23.07 5.33 -19.63
CA GLY A 24 -24.06 4.25 -19.81
C GLY A 24 -25.48 4.73 -20.09
N GLY A 25 -25.80 5.98 -19.77
CA GLY A 25 -27.08 6.62 -20.09
C GLY A 25 -27.20 7.21 -21.50
N LEU A 26 -26.12 7.20 -22.31
CA LEU A 26 -26.15 7.70 -23.68
C LEU A 26 -26.73 6.66 -24.64
N ASP A 27 -27.83 7.00 -25.31
CA ASP A 27 -28.47 6.13 -26.31
C ASP A 27 -28.04 6.49 -27.73
N LEU A 28 -26.76 6.26 -28.05
CA LEU A 28 -26.24 6.45 -29.41
C LEU A 28 -26.93 5.54 -30.43
N ALA A 29 -27.35 4.34 -30.02
CA ALA A 29 -28.02 3.38 -30.88
C ALA A 29 -29.38 3.92 -31.36
N GLN A 30 -30.18 4.47 -30.45
CA GLN A 30 -31.45 5.10 -30.79
C GLN A 30 -31.24 6.32 -31.70
N ALA A 31 -30.25 7.17 -31.42
CA ALA A 31 -29.94 8.32 -32.26
C ALA A 31 -29.52 7.91 -33.69
N GLN A 32 -28.68 6.86 -33.81
CA GLN A 32 -28.29 6.29 -35.10
C GLN A 32 -29.48 5.68 -35.84
N ALA A 33 -30.41 5.01 -35.14
CA ALA A 33 -31.64 4.49 -35.71
C ALA A 33 -32.58 5.61 -36.19
N ALA A 34 -32.62 6.74 -35.49
CA ALA A 34 -33.38 7.92 -35.91
C ALA A 34 -32.83 8.52 -37.21
N VAL A 35 -31.49 8.63 -37.35
CA VAL A 35 -30.85 9.06 -38.60
C VAL A 35 -31.19 8.12 -39.75
N SER A 36 -31.11 6.80 -39.55
CA SER A 36 -31.48 5.80 -40.57
C SER A 36 -32.94 5.94 -41.00
N THR A 37 -33.85 6.13 -40.04
CA THR A 37 -35.29 6.34 -40.27
C THR A 37 -35.55 7.63 -41.05
N ALA A 38 -34.89 8.74 -40.68
CA ALA A 38 -35.02 10.01 -41.38
C ALA A 38 -34.45 9.96 -42.80
N THR A 39 -33.35 9.22 -43.01
CA THR A 39 -32.74 8.99 -44.33
C THR A 39 -33.72 8.27 -45.26
N GLU A 40 -34.36 7.22 -44.78
CA GLU A 40 -35.37 6.50 -45.53
C GLU A 40 -36.62 7.37 -45.79
N GLY A 41 -37.04 8.18 -44.81
CA GLY A 41 -38.10 9.18 -44.99
C GLY A 41 -37.81 10.17 -46.12
N ARG A 42 -36.58 10.70 -46.19
CA ARG A 42 -36.11 11.56 -47.29
C ARG A 42 -36.13 10.82 -48.63
N ARG A 43 -35.67 9.56 -48.67
CA ARG A 43 -35.66 8.76 -49.89
C ARG A 43 -37.06 8.60 -50.49
N ARG A 44 -38.08 8.39 -49.65
CA ARG A 44 -39.48 8.29 -50.10
C ARG A 44 -40.00 9.64 -50.61
N ALA A 45 -39.71 10.73 -49.90
CA ALA A 45 -40.16 12.07 -50.29
C ALA A 45 -39.58 12.54 -51.63
N LEU A 46 -38.39 12.09 -52.03
CA LEU A 46 -37.82 12.38 -53.34
C LEU A 46 -38.60 11.79 -54.53
N LEU A 47 -39.43 10.78 -54.28
CA LEU A 47 -40.29 10.16 -55.30
C LEU A 47 -41.68 10.82 -55.37
N ASP A 48 -41.99 11.71 -54.43
CA ASP A 48 -43.27 12.41 -54.33
C ASP A 48 -43.13 13.82 -54.97
N PRO A 49 -44.09 14.29 -55.78
CA PRO A 49 -44.06 15.65 -56.33
C PRO A 49 -44.27 16.76 -55.28
N ASP A 50 -44.65 16.46 -54.03
CA ASP A 50 -44.81 17.47 -52.97
C ASP A 50 -43.46 17.98 -52.42
N VAL A 51 -43.01 19.14 -52.93
CA VAL A 51 -41.80 19.85 -52.45
C VAL A 51 -41.82 20.09 -50.94
N LYS A 52 -42.99 20.38 -50.34
CA LYS A 52 -43.07 20.62 -48.89
C LYS A 52 -42.86 19.35 -48.08
N ALA A 53 -43.14 18.17 -48.63
CA ALA A 53 -42.84 16.90 -47.98
C ALA A 53 -41.33 16.65 -47.98
N LEU A 54 -40.64 16.96 -49.08
CA LEU A 54 -39.18 16.87 -49.16
C LEU A 54 -38.50 17.80 -48.16
N ASP A 55 -38.87 19.08 -48.09
CA ASP A 55 -38.27 20.06 -47.17
C ASP A 55 -38.40 19.62 -45.70
N ARG A 56 -39.55 19.05 -45.32
CA ARG A 56 -39.78 18.49 -43.99
C ARG A 56 -38.88 17.29 -43.70
N ALA A 57 -38.73 16.38 -44.67
CA ALA A 57 -37.86 15.21 -44.52
C ALA A 57 -36.37 15.60 -44.40
N GLU A 58 -35.91 16.58 -45.19
CA GLU A 58 -34.55 17.09 -45.10
C GLU A 58 -34.28 17.79 -43.77
N SER A 59 -35.24 18.58 -43.28
CA SER A 59 -35.17 19.21 -41.96
C SER A 59 -35.08 18.18 -40.82
N ALA A 60 -35.87 17.09 -40.92
CA ALA A 60 -35.85 16.00 -39.94
C ALA A 60 -34.51 15.23 -39.95
N LEU A 61 -33.97 14.97 -41.14
CA LEU A 61 -32.66 14.33 -41.30
C LEU A 61 -31.55 15.20 -40.72
N ALA A 62 -31.53 16.50 -41.05
CA ALA A 62 -30.57 17.44 -40.49
C ALA A 62 -30.67 17.54 -38.96
N GLY A 63 -31.89 17.52 -38.40
CA GLY A 63 -32.11 17.45 -36.95
C GLY A 63 -31.49 16.20 -36.32
N SER A 64 -31.78 15.03 -36.89
CA SER A 64 -31.28 13.73 -36.40
C SER A 64 -29.75 13.65 -36.44
N HIS A 65 -29.11 14.16 -37.49
CA HIS A 65 -27.64 14.24 -37.57
C HIS A 65 -27.06 15.14 -36.47
N ARG A 66 -27.61 16.33 -36.25
CA ARG A 66 -27.13 17.23 -35.19
C ARG A 66 -27.25 16.58 -33.81
N ASP A 67 -28.31 15.82 -33.55
CA ASP A 67 -28.49 15.16 -32.27
C ASP A 67 -27.50 14.00 -32.08
N LEU A 68 -27.24 13.21 -33.13
CA LEU A 68 -26.19 12.19 -33.11
C LEU A 68 -24.80 12.81 -32.88
N ASP A 69 -24.46 13.88 -33.58
CA ASP A 69 -23.18 14.57 -33.44
C ASP A 69 -23.00 15.15 -32.03
N ARG A 70 -24.08 15.69 -31.43
CA ARG A 70 -24.06 16.16 -30.03
C ARG A 70 -23.83 15.03 -29.05
N LEU A 71 -24.44 13.85 -29.27
CA LEU A 71 -24.24 12.70 -28.39
C LEU A 71 -22.82 12.15 -28.49
N ARG A 72 -22.25 12.07 -29.69
CA ARG A 72 -20.84 11.68 -29.90
C ARG A 72 -19.88 12.67 -29.25
N ALA A 73 -20.09 13.97 -29.43
CA ALA A 73 -19.27 14.98 -28.77
C ALA A 73 -19.39 14.92 -27.24
N LEU A 74 -20.56 14.54 -26.70
CA LEU A 74 -20.72 14.31 -25.26
C LEU A 74 -20.01 13.04 -24.80
N GLU A 75 -20.09 11.95 -25.56
CA GLU A 75 -19.38 10.70 -25.27
C GLU A 75 -17.87 10.95 -25.17
N GLU A 76 -17.27 11.59 -26.17
CA GLU A 76 -15.84 11.94 -26.17
C GLU A 76 -15.45 12.83 -24.96
N ASP A 77 -16.28 13.81 -24.61
CA ASP A 77 -16.05 14.68 -23.44
C ASP A 77 -16.11 13.89 -22.13
N LEU A 78 -17.10 13.00 -21.98
CA LEU A 78 -17.27 12.18 -20.80
C LEU A 78 -16.16 11.14 -20.64
N GLU A 79 -15.71 10.51 -21.74
CA GLU A 79 -14.57 9.59 -21.74
C GLU A 79 -13.28 10.28 -21.30
N ARG A 80 -13.01 11.48 -21.85
CA ARG A 80 -11.84 12.28 -21.43
C ARG A 80 -11.90 12.59 -19.94
N ARG A 81 -13.04 13.06 -19.44
CA ARG A 81 -13.24 13.39 -18.02
C ARG A 81 -13.17 12.16 -17.13
N LEU A 82 -13.63 11.00 -17.61
CA LEU A 82 -13.53 9.74 -16.88
C LEU A 82 -12.07 9.36 -16.66
N ALA A 83 -11.23 9.43 -17.71
CA ALA A 83 -9.81 9.16 -17.59
C ALA A 83 -9.11 10.11 -16.61
N GLU A 84 -9.43 11.41 -16.67
CA GLU A 84 -8.93 12.41 -15.71
C GLU A 84 -9.35 12.09 -14.27
N ALA A 85 -10.61 11.72 -14.05
CA ALA A 85 -11.13 11.38 -12.73
C ALA A 85 -10.51 10.09 -12.18
N GLU A 86 -10.32 9.07 -12.99
CA GLU A 86 -9.67 7.82 -12.58
C GLU A 86 -8.22 8.05 -12.13
N VAL A 87 -7.47 8.87 -12.85
CA VAL A 87 -6.10 9.25 -12.46
C VAL A 87 -6.11 10.04 -11.15
N ALA A 88 -7.01 11.01 -11.01
CA ALA A 88 -7.10 11.83 -9.80
C ALA A 88 -7.51 11.01 -8.56
N GLU A 89 -8.46 10.08 -8.71
CA GLU A 89 -8.89 9.19 -7.62
C GLU A 89 -7.76 8.24 -7.21
N ALA A 90 -7.05 7.64 -8.17
CA ALA A 90 -5.92 6.76 -7.89
C ALA A 90 -4.76 7.49 -7.17
N ASP A 91 -4.44 8.72 -7.60
CA ASP A 91 -3.41 9.55 -6.97
C ASP A 91 -3.80 9.96 -5.54
N ALA A 92 -5.08 10.30 -5.33
CA ALA A 92 -5.61 10.63 -4.00
C ALA A 92 -5.52 9.44 -3.04
N ASP A 93 -5.86 8.23 -3.49
CA ASP A 93 -5.77 7.02 -2.69
C ASP A 93 -4.32 6.65 -2.37
N LEU A 94 -3.42 6.72 -3.36
CA LEU A 94 -1.99 6.47 -3.14
C LEU A 94 -1.37 7.48 -2.17
N SER A 95 -1.74 8.76 -2.30
CA SER A 95 -1.29 9.82 -1.41
C SER A 95 -1.75 9.60 0.04
N ARG A 96 -3.00 9.16 0.24
CA ARG A 96 -3.51 8.78 1.56
C ARG A 96 -2.73 7.60 2.14
N TRP A 97 -2.56 6.54 1.35
CA TRP A 97 -1.84 5.35 1.81
C TRP A 97 -0.39 5.66 2.18
N ARG A 98 0.30 6.46 1.37
CA ARG A 98 1.65 6.94 1.68
C ARG A 98 1.69 7.70 3.00
N ALA A 99 0.77 8.65 3.21
CA ALA A 99 0.71 9.42 4.45
C ALA A 99 0.48 8.53 5.68
N ASP A 100 -0.33 7.48 5.56
CA ASP A 100 -0.57 6.51 6.63
C ASP A 100 0.70 5.69 6.95
N VAL A 101 1.40 5.21 5.92
CA VAL A 101 2.66 4.47 6.07
C VAL A 101 3.76 5.36 6.65
N ASP A 102 3.88 6.61 6.20
CA ASP A 102 4.85 7.57 6.72
C ASP A 102 4.60 7.86 8.22
N ARG A 103 3.33 8.00 8.63
CA ARG A 103 2.97 8.16 10.06
C ARG A 103 3.34 6.93 10.88
N LEU A 104 3.06 5.72 10.37
CA LEU A 104 3.43 4.47 11.04
C LEU A 104 4.95 4.35 11.18
N ALA A 105 5.69 4.62 10.11
CA ALA A 105 7.14 4.58 10.10
C ALA A 105 7.75 5.58 11.09
N ALA A 106 7.24 6.83 11.11
CA ALA A 106 7.68 7.85 12.06
C ALA A 106 7.39 7.44 13.52
N SER A 107 6.21 6.90 13.79
CA SER A 107 5.85 6.40 15.12
C SER A 107 6.74 5.24 15.56
N ALA A 108 7.04 4.29 14.67
CA ALA A 108 7.91 3.15 14.98
C ALA A 108 9.35 3.60 15.22
N ALA A 109 9.87 4.51 14.38
CA ALA A 109 11.20 5.07 14.54
C ALA A 109 11.34 5.84 15.87
N MET A 110 10.33 6.62 16.24
CA MET A 110 10.30 7.32 17.53
C MET A 110 10.27 6.34 18.70
N ALA A 111 9.39 5.34 18.67
CA ALA A 111 9.30 4.33 19.71
C ALA A 111 10.61 3.55 19.87
N LEU A 112 11.29 3.22 18.76
CA LEU A 112 12.62 2.61 18.81
C LEU A 112 13.64 3.55 19.43
N ARG A 113 13.77 4.78 18.93
CA ARG A 113 14.75 5.76 19.42
C ARG A 113 14.61 6.00 20.92
N ASP A 114 13.38 6.14 21.39
CA ASP A 114 13.09 6.54 22.77
C ASP A 114 13.30 5.37 23.76
N ARG A 115 13.19 4.12 23.31
CA ARG A 115 13.28 2.93 24.18
C ARG A 115 14.54 2.09 23.98
N TYR A 116 15.27 2.32 22.89
CA TYR A 116 16.37 1.43 22.49
C TYR A 116 17.45 1.33 23.56
N ALA A 117 17.92 2.46 24.09
CA ALA A 117 19.04 2.47 25.02
C ALA A 117 18.73 1.72 26.33
N ASP A 118 17.52 1.90 26.86
CA ASP A 118 17.07 1.21 28.09
C ASP A 118 16.95 -0.29 27.85
N LEU A 119 16.28 -0.70 26.76
CA LEU A 119 16.12 -2.11 26.41
C LEU A 119 17.45 -2.80 26.09
N ALA A 120 18.37 -2.09 25.43
CA ALA A 120 19.71 -2.61 25.12
C ALA A 120 20.53 -2.82 26.40
N THR A 121 20.46 -1.87 27.33
CA THR A 121 21.09 -1.99 28.66
C THR A 121 20.52 -3.18 29.42
N GLU A 122 19.20 -3.31 29.50
CA GLU A 122 18.54 -4.43 30.18
C GLU A 122 18.96 -5.79 29.58
N LEU A 123 19.07 -5.89 28.25
CA LEU A 123 19.53 -7.11 27.58
C LEU A 123 20.98 -7.47 27.93
N VAL A 124 21.87 -6.48 28.00
CA VAL A 124 23.27 -6.70 28.42
C VAL A 124 23.34 -7.15 29.88
N GLU A 125 22.60 -6.49 30.78
CA GLU A 125 22.57 -6.87 32.19
C GLU A 125 22.06 -8.31 32.40
N LEU A 126 21.04 -8.71 31.63
CA LEU A 126 20.52 -10.09 31.65
C LEU A 126 21.57 -11.08 31.16
N ALA A 127 22.33 -10.75 30.11
CA ALA A 127 23.39 -11.61 29.60
C ALA A 127 24.54 -11.76 30.60
N GLU A 128 24.99 -10.67 31.21
CA GLU A 128 26.04 -10.74 32.25
C GLU A 128 25.59 -11.56 33.47
N ARG A 129 24.31 -11.44 33.85
CA ARG A 129 23.75 -12.24 34.94
C ARG A 129 23.73 -13.72 34.57
N LEU A 130 23.39 -14.05 33.33
CA LEU A 130 23.39 -15.42 32.83
C LEU A 130 24.81 -16.00 32.80
N ASP A 131 25.80 -15.24 32.34
CA ASP A 131 27.21 -15.64 32.33
C ASP A 131 27.74 -15.91 33.74
N ARG A 132 27.49 -15.00 34.70
CA ARG A 132 27.86 -15.21 36.10
C ARG A 132 27.23 -16.49 36.68
N ALA A 133 25.98 -16.77 36.34
CA ALA A 133 25.29 -17.98 36.80
C ALA A 133 25.89 -19.24 36.14
N ASN A 134 26.21 -19.19 34.85
CA ASN A 134 26.89 -20.28 34.15
C ASN A 134 28.30 -20.53 34.73
N ASP A 135 29.07 -19.50 35.06
CA ASP A 135 30.37 -19.64 35.72
C ASP A 135 30.26 -20.33 37.07
N ALA A 136 29.29 -19.92 37.89
CA ALA A 136 29.03 -20.57 39.17
C ALA A 136 28.65 -22.05 39.01
N VAL A 137 27.78 -22.37 38.05
CA VAL A 137 27.40 -23.76 37.73
C VAL A 137 28.62 -24.55 37.25
N ARG A 138 29.45 -23.99 36.36
CA ARG A 138 30.68 -24.63 35.86
C ARG A 138 31.66 -24.92 37.00
N ALA A 139 31.87 -23.96 37.91
CA ALA A 139 32.75 -24.13 39.06
C ALA A 139 32.25 -25.24 40.00
N VAL A 140 30.95 -25.27 40.30
CA VAL A 140 30.35 -26.33 41.14
C VAL A 140 30.45 -27.69 40.45
N ASN A 141 30.11 -27.79 39.16
CA ASN A 141 30.18 -29.03 38.40
C ASN A 141 31.61 -29.57 38.30
N SER A 142 32.60 -28.69 38.14
CA SER A 142 34.01 -29.06 38.18
C SER A 142 34.38 -29.67 39.53
N ALA A 143 34.00 -29.05 40.65
CA ALA A 143 34.26 -29.57 41.98
C ALA A 143 33.55 -30.92 42.25
N LEU A 144 32.28 -31.06 41.84
CA LEU A 144 31.52 -32.32 41.93
C LEU A 144 32.20 -33.44 41.15
N THR A 145 32.61 -33.16 39.92
CA THR A 145 33.29 -34.12 39.05
C THR A 145 34.63 -34.55 39.65
N SER A 146 35.43 -33.61 40.16
CA SER A 146 36.70 -33.90 40.84
C SER A 146 36.51 -34.74 42.12
N ALA A 147 35.36 -34.63 42.78
CA ALA A 147 34.97 -35.47 43.91
C ALA A 147 34.38 -36.84 43.51
N GLY A 148 34.37 -37.18 42.21
CA GLY A 148 33.83 -38.45 41.69
C GLY A 148 32.31 -38.52 41.65
N ARG A 149 31.61 -37.39 41.75
CA ARG A 149 30.16 -37.31 41.65
C ARG A 149 29.70 -37.11 40.21
N SER A 150 28.56 -37.69 39.85
CA SER A 150 27.96 -37.60 38.52
C SER A 150 26.67 -36.76 38.47
N ASP A 151 26.17 -36.29 39.62
CA ASP A 151 24.97 -35.45 39.71
C ASP A 151 25.30 -33.97 39.43
N VAL A 152 25.76 -33.68 38.21
CA VAL A 152 26.06 -32.33 37.78
C VAL A 152 24.80 -31.48 37.63
N ILE A 153 24.94 -30.19 37.91
CA ILE A 153 23.90 -29.18 37.74
C ILE A 153 23.80 -28.84 36.25
N GLU A 154 22.60 -28.91 35.68
CA GLU A 154 22.36 -28.53 34.27
C GLU A 154 22.79 -27.07 34.02
N ALA A 155 23.36 -26.78 32.85
CA ALA A 155 23.77 -25.43 32.46
C ALA A 155 22.58 -24.46 32.48
N VAL A 156 22.81 -23.20 32.82
CA VAL A 156 21.73 -22.22 32.99
C VAL A 156 21.07 -21.89 31.66
N GLU A 157 21.85 -21.85 30.58
CA GLU A 157 21.36 -21.63 29.22
C GLU A 157 20.42 -22.73 28.72
N ASP A 158 20.67 -23.99 29.06
CA ASP A 158 19.82 -25.11 28.66
C ASP A 158 18.43 -25.04 29.33
N ARG A 159 18.36 -24.47 30.54
CA ARG A 159 17.08 -24.20 31.23
C ARG A 159 16.32 -23.03 30.61
N ALA A 160 17.04 -21.97 30.24
CA ALA A 160 16.44 -20.77 29.66
C ALA A 160 15.96 -21.03 28.22
N TRP A 161 16.69 -21.85 27.46
CA TRP A 161 16.42 -22.14 26.06
C TRP A 161 16.52 -23.64 25.76
N PRO A 162 15.57 -24.47 26.25
CA PRO A 162 15.65 -25.91 26.09
C PRO A 162 15.78 -26.31 24.63
N LEU A 163 16.83 -27.05 24.31
CA LEU A 163 17.03 -27.62 22.97
C LEU A 163 15.89 -28.59 22.66
N ARG A 164 15.38 -28.53 21.44
CA ARG A 164 14.55 -29.63 20.92
C ARG A 164 15.41 -30.90 20.95
N ARG A 165 14.89 -31.98 21.54
CA ARG A 165 15.59 -33.27 21.65
C ARG A 165 16.20 -33.66 20.30
N GLY A 166 17.50 -33.99 20.30
CA GLY A 166 18.22 -34.49 19.12
C GLY A 166 19.18 -33.51 18.45
N VAL A 167 19.33 -32.28 18.95
CA VAL A 167 20.29 -31.30 18.41
C VAL A 167 21.46 -31.14 19.39
N ASN A 168 22.60 -31.76 19.09
CA ASN A 168 23.87 -31.52 19.78
C ASN A 168 24.60 -30.37 19.09
N LEU A 169 24.33 -29.14 19.50
CA LEU A 169 25.12 -27.98 19.11
C LEU A 169 25.81 -27.42 20.34
N THR A 170 27.14 -27.31 20.28
CA THR A 170 27.91 -26.48 21.22
C THR A 170 27.44 -25.04 21.01
N ARG A 171 26.61 -24.52 21.91
CA ARG A 171 26.16 -23.13 21.83
C ARG A 171 27.27 -22.21 22.34
N PRO A 172 27.61 -21.15 21.59
CA PRO A 172 28.27 -20.00 22.19
C PRO A 172 27.41 -19.47 23.34
N ALA A 173 28.03 -18.91 24.38
CA ALA A 173 27.31 -18.22 25.43
C ALA A 173 26.39 -17.16 24.83
N PHE A 174 25.20 -16.95 25.42
CA PHE A 174 24.21 -15.99 24.93
C PHE A 174 24.81 -14.58 24.71
N ALA A 175 25.71 -14.16 25.59
CA ALA A 175 26.44 -12.90 25.47
C ALA A 175 27.20 -12.75 24.14
N ASN A 176 27.72 -13.86 23.58
CA ASN A 176 28.44 -13.85 22.29
C ASN A 176 27.52 -13.63 21.08
N HIS A 177 26.20 -13.74 21.26
CA HIS A 177 25.22 -13.45 20.21
C HIS A 177 24.65 -12.04 20.29
N LEU A 178 24.94 -11.29 21.37
CA LEU A 178 24.50 -9.91 21.51
C LEU A 178 25.45 -8.98 20.77
N SER A 179 25.02 -8.57 19.57
CA SER A 179 25.61 -7.47 18.83
C SER A 179 24.61 -6.32 18.78
N LEU A 180 24.82 -5.33 19.65
CA LEU A 180 23.91 -4.19 19.81
C LEU A 180 24.67 -2.90 19.46
N PRO A 181 24.26 -2.13 18.44
CA PRO A 181 24.95 -0.89 18.08
C PRO A 181 24.83 0.19 19.16
N ALA A 182 25.84 1.06 19.26
CA ALA A 182 25.75 2.25 20.11
C ALA A 182 24.66 3.21 19.62
N ARG A 183 23.77 3.64 20.51
CA ARG A 183 22.71 4.62 20.24
C ARG A 183 22.28 5.32 21.52
N GLY A 184 22.13 6.64 21.46
CA GLY A 184 21.73 7.43 22.63
C GLY A 184 22.79 7.34 23.73
N SER A 185 22.37 6.95 24.94
CA SER A 185 23.25 6.69 26.08
C SER A 185 23.89 5.30 26.07
N PHE A 186 23.43 4.38 25.23
CA PHE A 186 23.98 3.02 25.16
C PHE A 186 25.24 2.99 24.29
N VAL A 187 26.35 2.49 24.86
CA VAL A 187 27.69 2.50 24.25
C VAL A 187 27.91 1.39 23.21
N GLY A 188 26.99 0.43 23.09
CA GLY A 188 27.11 -0.74 22.23
C GLY A 188 27.53 -2.00 22.99
N ALA A 189 27.27 -3.16 22.41
CA ALA A 189 27.74 -4.47 22.89
C ALA A 189 28.17 -5.37 21.72
N GLY A 190 29.13 -6.27 21.97
CA GLY A 190 29.70 -7.14 20.94
C GLY A 190 30.31 -6.36 19.77
N ASP A 191 30.03 -6.79 18.54
CA ASP A 191 30.53 -6.10 17.33
C ASP A 191 29.98 -4.66 17.22
N GLY A 192 28.79 -4.39 17.78
CA GLY A 192 28.20 -3.06 17.79
C GLY A 192 29.00 -2.04 18.60
N TYR A 193 29.71 -2.48 19.64
CA TYR A 193 30.66 -1.64 20.40
C TYR A 193 31.93 -1.36 19.59
N ALA A 194 32.47 -2.38 18.92
CA ALA A 194 33.68 -2.25 18.11
C ALA A 194 33.48 -1.27 16.94
N VAL A 195 32.32 -1.33 16.28
CA VAL A 195 31.94 -0.37 15.23
C VAL A 195 31.81 1.05 15.78
N ALA A 196 31.23 1.23 16.98
CA ALA A 196 31.11 2.54 17.59
C ALA A 196 32.47 3.17 17.92
N GLN A 197 33.42 2.38 18.43
CA GLN A 197 34.80 2.83 18.65
C GLN A 197 35.49 3.25 17.36
N LEU A 198 35.30 2.47 16.28
CA LEU A 198 35.87 2.79 14.98
C LEU A 198 35.33 4.12 14.43
N LEU A 199 34.01 4.33 14.51
CA LEU A 199 33.37 5.55 14.01
C LEU A 199 33.68 6.78 14.87
N GLY A 200 33.77 6.62 16.20
CA GLY A 200 34.16 7.71 17.12
C GLY A 200 35.63 8.12 17.03
N SER A 201 36.46 7.36 16.31
CA SER A 201 37.88 7.70 16.05
C SER A 201 38.11 8.47 14.74
N ILE A 202 37.03 8.78 14.01
CA ILE A 202 37.06 9.48 12.70
C ILE A 202 36.62 10.96 12.82
N GLU A 203 36.15 11.40 14.00
CA GLU A 203 35.89 12.82 14.31
C GLU A 203 37.09 13.48 15.01
#